data_AF-A0A1Y5TED6-F1
#
_entry.id   AF-A0A1Y5TED6-F1
#
_cell.length_a   1.000
_cell.length_b   1.000
_cell.length_c   1.000
_cell.angle_alpha   90.00
_cell.angle_beta   90.00
_cell.angle_gamma   90.00
#
_symmetry.space_group_name_H-M   'P 1'
#
loop_
_entity.id
_entity.type
_entity.pdbx_description
1 polymer ?
#
loop_
_entity_poly.entity_id
_entity_poly.type
_entity_poly.pdbx_seq_one_letter_code
_entity_poly.pdbx_strand_id
1 'polypeptide(L)'
;MYGAAQASPGPLFTFAAYLGAVREPEPNGTIGAVIGLAWIFLPGFLLLIGVLPFWDAFRTRPRAQAAMRVANAAVVGILGAALYDPVWTSAIFTSRDFALALVGFVLLTVWKAPPWIVVCLLAAGGTALATL
;
A
#
# COMPACT_ATOMS: atom_id res chain seq x y z
N MET A 1 5.54 -17.37 -5.91
CA MET A 1 5.19 -16.56 -7.09
C MET A 1 4.62 -15.18 -6.71
N TYR A 2 3.78 -15.06 -5.66
CA TYR A 2 3.31 -13.76 -5.15
C TYR A 2 4.40 -12.82 -4.57
N GLY A 3 5.52 -13.37 -4.07
CA GLY A 3 6.63 -12.57 -3.54
C GLY A 3 7.42 -11.77 -4.60
N ALA A 4 7.49 -12.25 -5.84
CA ALA A 4 8.15 -11.52 -6.93
C ALA A 4 7.28 -10.40 -7.49
N ALA A 5 5.95 -10.57 -7.49
CA ALA A 5 4.98 -9.54 -7.85
C ALA A 5 4.82 -8.46 -6.76
N GLN A 6 5.05 -8.80 -5.49
CA GLN A 6 5.10 -7.82 -4.38
C GLN A 6 6.45 -7.09 -4.29
N ALA A 7 7.49 -7.64 -4.93
CA ALA A 7 8.81 -7.00 -5.04
C ALA A 7 8.96 -6.20 -6.34
N SER A 8 8.00 -6.29 -7.27
CA SER A 8 8.08 -5.47 -8.47
C SER A 8 7.75 -4.01 -8.11
N PRO A 9 8.64 -3.06 -8.47
CA PRO A 9 8.30 -1.65 -8.39
C PRO A 9 7.00 -1.45 -9.18
N GLY A 10 6.05 -0.71 -8.59
CA GLY A 10 4.62 -0.74 -8.91
C GLY A 10 4.23 -0.58 -10.39
N PRO A 11 2.93 -0.61 -10.72
CA PRO A 11 2.45 -0.76 -12.10
C PRO A 11 3.07 0.23 -13.09
N LEU A 12 3.32 1.47 -12.68
CA LEU A 12 3.96 2.50 -13.52
C LEU A 12 5.43 2.19 -13.87
N PHE A 13 6.21 1.64 -12.95
CA PHE A 13 7.60 1.27 -13.23
C PHE A 13 7.64 0.12 -14.22
N THR A 14 6.84 -0.92 -13.97
CA THR A 14 6.76 -2.08 -14.87
C THR A 14 6.26 -1.67 -16.26
N PHE A 15 5.29 -0.77 -16.33
CA PHE A 15 4.76 -0.22 -17.59
C PHE A 15 5.80 0.60 -18.36
N ALA A 16 6.52 1.50 -17.68
CA ALA A 16 7.57 2.30 -18.32
C ALA A 16 8.75 1.46 -18.81
N ALA A 17 9.15 0.45 -18.04
CA ALA A 17 10.17 -0.51 -18.45
C ALA A 17 9.72 -1.31 -19.68
N TYR A 18 8.47 -1.78 -19.71
CA TYR A 18 7.90 -2.50 -20.84
C TYR A 18 7.82 -1.63 -22.11
N LEU A 19 7.28 -0.41 -22.00
CA LEU A 19 7.21 0.52 -23.14
C LEU A 19 8.59 0.87 -23.68
N GLY A 20 9.57 1.06 -22.78
CA GLY A 20 10.95 1.27 -23.15
C GLY A 20 11.56 0.06 -23.87
N ALA A 21 11.24 -1.16 -23.44
CA ALA A 21 11.76 -2.38 -24.05
C ALA A 21 11.19 -2.67 -25.44
N VAL A 22 9.92 -2.34 -25.69
CA VAL A 22 9.18 -2.72 -26.91
C VAL A 22 9.14 -1.60 -27.96
N ARG A 23 9.65 -0.39 -27.65
CA ARG A 23 9.73 0.73 -28.59
C ARG A 23 10.68 0.42 -29.76
N GLU A 24 10.21 0.61 -30.99
CA GLU A 24 11.02 0.73 -32.21
C GLU A 24 10.96 2.19 -32.70
N PRO A 25 12.05 2.81 -33.19
CA PRO A 25 13.37 2.27 -33.50
C PRO A 25 14.27 2.13 -32.26
N GLU A 26 15.43 1.47 -32.42
CA GLU A 26 16.45 1.35 -31.37
C GLU A 26 16.78 2.71 -30.73
N PRO A 27 16.98 2.77 -29.40
CA PRO A 27 17.33 1.66 -28.50
C PRO A 27 16.13 0.94 -27.89
N ASN A 28 16.09 -0.39 -28.01
CA ASN A 28 15.04 -1.28 -27.48
C ASN A 28 15.61 -2.28 -26.43
N GLY A 29 14.81 -3.23 -25.97
CA GLY A 29 15.24 -4.26 -25.01
C GLY A 29 15.58 -3.68 -23.62
N THR A 30 16.63 -4.21 -22.98
CA THR A 30 17.03 -3.79 -21.62
C THR A 30 17.48 -2.33 -21.56
N ILE A 31 18.16 -1.85 -22.61
CA ILE A 31 18.63 -0.46 -22.72
C ILE A 31 17.42 0.47 -22.86
N GLY A 32 16.48 0.14 -23.74
CA GLY A 32 15.23 0.87 -23.90
C GLY A 32 14.41 0.93 -22.61
N ALA A 33 14.35 -0.18 -21.84
CA ALA A 33 13.69 -0.22 -20.54
C ALA A 33 14.31 0.76 -19.52
N VAL A 34 15.64 0.78 -19.41
CA VAL A 34 16.35 1.73 -18.52
C VAL A 34 16.11 3.17 -18.95
N ILE A 35 16.12 3.45 -20.26
CA ILE A 35 15.83 4.77 -20.80
C ILE A 35 14.38 5.19 -20.49
N GLY A 36 13.40 4.31 -20.69
CA GLY A 36 11.99 4.58 -20.38
C GLY A 36 11.77 4.86 -18.90
N LEU A 37 12.42 4.10 -18.02
CA LEU A 37 12.42 4.34 -16.58
C LEU A 37 13.08 5.67 -16.23
N ALA A 38 14.25 5.96 -16.79
CA ALA A 38 14.93 7.23 -16.54
C ALA A 38 14.02 8.39 -16.95
N TRP A 39 13.45 8.39 -18.15
CA TRP A 39 12.64 9.50 -18.65
C TRP A 39 11.33 9.72 -17.91
N ILE A 40 10.64 8.66 -17.46
CA ILE A 40 9.38 8.84 -16.74
C ILE A 40 9.62 9.37 -15.31
N PHE A 41 10.72 8.97 -14.67
CA PHE A 41 11.00 9.35 -13.27
C PHE A 41 11.90 10.59 -13.14
N LEU A 42 12.76 10.89 -14.13
CA LEU A 42 13.67 12.03 -14.13
C LEU A 42 12.99 13.38 -13.87
N PRO A 43 11.88 13.77 -14.55
CA PRO A 43 11.23 15.05 -14.25
C PRO A 43 10.69 15.10 -12.82
N GLY A 44 10.16 13.99 -12.30
CA GLY A 44 9.71 13.89 -10.91
C GLY A 44 10.86 14.03 -9.92
N PHE A 45 12.00 13.40 -10.18
CA PHE A 45 13.21 13.54 -9.35
C PHE A 45 13.78 14.95 -9.39
N LEU A 46 13.83 15.59 -10.57
CA LEU A 46 14.29 16.97 -10.71
C LEU A 46 13.37 17.94 -9.96
N LEU A 47 12.05 17.75 -10.05
CA LEU A 47 11.09 18.52 -9.27
C LEU A 47 11.28 18.29 -7.77
N LEU A 48 11.47 17.05 -7.34
CA LEU A 48 11.69 16.73 -5.93
C LEU A 48 12.95 17.41 -5.39
N ILE A 49 14.08 17.30 -6.09
CA ILE A 49 15.34 17.95 -5.70
C ILE A 49 15.20 19.47 -5.73
N GLY A 50 14.55 20.02 -6.75
CA GLY A 50 14.34 21.46 -6.89
C GLY A 50 13.42 22.05 -5.83
N VAL A 51 12.39 21.30 -5.40
CA VAL A 51 11.43 21.72 -4.37
C VAL A 51 11.96 21.49 -2.96
N LEU A 52 12.83 20.50 -2.74
CA LEU A 52 13.37 20.13 -1.42
C LEU A 52 13.88 21.31 -0.57
N PRO A 53 14.72 22.25 -1.09
CA PRO A 53 15.19 23.38 -0.29
C PRO A 53 14.05 24.34 0.09
N PHE A 54 13.05 24.52 -0.78
CA PHE A 54 11.88 25.33 -0.46
C PHE A 54 10.96 24.63 0.55
N TRP A 55 10.83 23.31 0.45
CA TRP A 55 10.09 22.49 1.39
C TRP A 55 10.69 22.57 2.79
N ASP A 56 12.02 22.54 2.90
CA ASP A 56 12.72 22.71 4.17
C ASP A 56 12.45 24.07 4.83
N ALA A 57 12.43 25.15 4.05
CA ALA A 57 12.05 26.47 4.54
C ALA A 57 10.56 26.59 4.86
N PHE A 58 9.69 25.84 4.17
CA PHE A 58 8.24 25.86 4.38
C PHE A 58 7.85 25.10 5.65
N ARG A 59 8.44 23.94 5.92
CA ARG A 59 8.11 23.07 7.07
C ARG A 59 8.48 23.66 8.44
N THR A 60 9.35 24.67 8.50
CA THR A 60 9.69 25.38 9.74
C THR A 60 8.62 26.38 10.17
N ARG A 61 7.69 26.74 9.28
CA ARG A 61 6.62 27.68 9.59
C ARG A 61 5.56 27.02 10.49
N PRO A 62 5.14 27.65 11.60
CA PRO A 62 4.14 27.08 12.52
C PRO A 62 2.82 26.71 11.83
N ARG A 63 2.38 27.51 10.84
CA ARG A 63 1.16 27.23 10.05
C ARG A 63 1.29 25.97 9.19
N ALA A 64 2.46 25.72 8.59
CA ALA A 64 2.69 24.53 7.78
C ALA A 64 2.70 23.27 8.67
N GLN A 65 3.33 23.33 9.83
CA GLN A 65 3.29 22.23 10.80
C GLN A 65 1.88 21.94 11.30
N ALA A 66 1.09 22.98 11.57
CA ALA A 66 -0.32 22.83 11.93
C ALA A 66 -1.12 22.14 10.81
N ALA A 67 -0.94 22.56 9.55
CA ALA A 67 -1.57 21.92 8.40
C ALA A 67 -1.16 20.45 8.23
N MET A 68 0.13 20.12 8.40
CA MET A 68 0.60 18.73 8.36
C MET A 68 -0.01 17.88 9.48
N ARG A 69 -0.14 18.42 10.70
CA ARG A 69 -0.81 17.72 11.81
C ARG A 69 -2.29 17.47 11.51
N VAL A 70 -2.97 18.46 10.93
CA VAL A 70 -4.38 18.31 10.50
C VAL A 70 -4.50 17.26 9.40
N ALA A 71 -3.60 17.27 8.40
CA ALA A 71 -3.58 16.25 7.36
C ALA A 71 -3.36 14.84 7.93
N ASN A 72 -2.40 14.68 8.83
CA ASN A 72 -2.16 13.40 9.52
C ASN A 72 -3.37 12.98 10.35
N ALA A 73 -4.00 13.90 11.09
CA ALA A 73 -5.20 13.62 11.85
C ALA A 73 -6.38 13.24 10.95
N ALA A 74 -6.53 13.88 9.79
CA ALA A 74 -7.56 13.56 8.81
C ALA A 74 -7.34 12.16 8.20
N VAL A 75 -6.10 11.80 7.85
CA VAL A 75 -5.77 10.44 7.37
C VAL A 75 -6.09 9.40 8.43
N VAL A 76 -5.67 9.62 9.68
CA VAL A 76 -5.99 8.71 10.78
C VAL A 76 -7.50 8.63 11.00
N GLY A 77 -8.21 9.75 10.91
CA GLY A 77 -9.68 9.79 10.99
C GLY A 77 -10.36 9.00 9.88
N ILE A 78 -9.89 9.13 8.63
CA ILE A 78 -10.38 8.35 7.48
C ILE A 78 -10.07 6.86 7.66
N LEU A 79 -8.87 6.51 8.10
CA LEU A 79 -8.51 5.12 8.39
C LEU A 79 -9.36 4.53 9.51
N GLY A 80 -9.63 5.31 10.56
CA GLY A 80 -10.53 4.93 11.65
C GLY A 80 -11.98 4.79 11.19
N ALA A 81 -12.45 5.70 10.34
CA ALA A 81 -13.78 5.61 9.73
C ALA A 81 -13.89 4.37 8.84
N ALA A 82 -12.88 4.09 8.01
CA ALA A 82 -12.81 2.90 7.17
C ALA A 82 -12.75 1.60 8.00
N LEU A 83 -12.07 1.63 9.15
CA LEU A 83 -12.03 0.52 10.09
C LEU A 83 -13.42 0.24 10.68
N TYR A 84 -14.18 1.28 10.99
CA TYR A 84 -15.56 1.13 11.46
C TYR A 84 -16.49 0.68 10.32
N ASP A 85 -16.48 1.40 9.19
CA ASP A 85 -17.31 1.13 8.02
C ASP A 85 -16.47 1.29 6.73
N PRO A 86 -16.22 0.24 5.94
CA PRO A 86 -16.91 -1.05 5.93
C PRO A 86 -16.25 -2.16 6.76
N VAL A 87 -15.03 -2.00 7.30
CA VAL A 87 -14.25 -3.18 7.75
C VAL A 87 -14.94 -3.90 8.92
N TRP A 88 -15.37 -3.18 9.95
CA TRP A 88 -16.07 -3.78 11.09
C TRP A 88 -17.52 -4.16 10.75
N THR A 89 -18.25 -3.23 10.11
CA THR A 89 -19.66 -3.40 9.74
C THR A 89 -19.92 -4.51 8.72
N SER A 90 -18.95 -4.83 7.85
CA SER A 90 -19.06 -5.91 6.85
C SER A 90 -18.46 -7.25 7.29
N ALA A 91 -17.68 -7.29 8.37
CA ALA A 91 -17.00 -8.50 8.81
C ALA A 91 -17.61 -9.14 10.06
N ILE A 92 -18.30 -8.37 10.93
CA ILE A 92 -18.79 -8.86 12.23
C ILE A 92 -20.29 -8.65 12.32
N PHE A 93 -21.05 -9.70 11.99
CA PHE A 93 -22.52 -9.70 12.10
C PHE A 93 -23.00 -10.44 13.34
N THR A 94 -22.20 -11.37 13.85
CA THR A 94 -22.58 -12.29 14.93
C THR A 94 -21.46 -12.43 15.96
N SER A 95 -21.81 -12.79 17.20
CA SER A 95 -20.82 -13.01 18.29
C SER A 95 -19.75 -14.07 17.94
N ARG A 96 -20.07 -14.99 17.02
CA ARG A 96 -19.15 -16.00 16.49
C ARG A 96 -18.08 -15.40 15.55
N ASP A 97 -18.43 -14.40 14.74
CA ASP A 97 -17.50 -13.71 13.85
C ASP A 97 -16.50 -12.87 14.64
N PHE A 98 -16.97 -12.26 15.73
CA PHE A 98 -16.11 -11.55 16.68
C PHE A 98 -15.08 -12.49 17.33
N ALA A 99 -15.48 -13.71 17.70
CA ALA A 99 -14.55 -14.70 18.25
C ALA A 99 -13.49 -15.14 17.23
N LEU A 100 -13.88 -15.36 15.96
CA LEU A 100 -12.93 -15.64 14.89
C LEU A 100 -11.96 -14.48 14.64
N ALA A 101 -12.46 -13.24 14.59
CA ALA A 101 -11.63 -12.04 14.43
C ALA A 101 -10.62 -11.90 15.57
N LEU A 102 -11.03 -12.17 16.82
CA LEU A 102 -10.17 -12.14 17.99
C LEU A 102 -9.08 -13.23 17.93
N VAL A 103 -9.42 -14.46 17.54
CA VAL A 103 -8.45 -15.55 17.36
C VAL A 103 -7.43 -15.19 16.28
N GLY A 104 -7.87 -14.65 15.15
CA GLY A 104 -7.00 -14.16 14.08
C GLY A 104 -6.07 -13.05 14.55
N PHE A 105 -6.60 -12.09 15.31
CA PHE A 105 -5.82 -11.00 15.89
C PHE A 105 -4.73 -11.51 16.84
N VAL A 106 -5.05 -12.46 17.73
CA VAL A 106 -4.09 -13.07 18.66
C VAL A 106 -3.02 -13.87 17.89
N LEU A 107 -3.39 -14.61 16.84
CA LEU A 107 -2.44 -15.32 15.98
C LEU A 107 -1.38 -14.39 15.37
N LEU A 108 -1.81 -13.20 14.92
CA LEU A 108 -0.95 -12.21 14.29
C LEU A 108 -0.09 -11.44 15.31
N THR A 109 -0.67 -11.06 16.46
CA THR A 109 -0.01 -10.16 17.42
C THR A 109 0.85 -10.90 18.43
N VAL A 110 0.36 -12.01 18.99
CA VAL A 110 1.06 -12.77 20.04
C VAL A 110 1.98 -13.82 19.41
N TRP A 111 1.47 -14.57 18.44
CA TRP A 111 2.23 -15.67 17.83
C TRP A 111 3.02 -15.26 16.58
N LYS A 112 2.86 -14.02 16.09
CA LYS A 112 3.53 -13.50 14.89
C LYS A 112 3.45 -14.48 13.71
N ALA A 113 2.34 -15.21 13.62
CA ALA A 113 2.16 -16.21 12.59
C ALA A 113 2.19 -15.53 11.20
N PRO A 114 2.75 -16.20 10.18
CA PRO A 114 2.72 -15.69 8.81
C PRO A 114 1.29 -15.32 8.39
N PRO A 115 1.02 -14.11 7.88
CA PRO A 115 -0.34 -13.64 7.62
C PRO A 115 -1.15 -14.57 6.70
N TRP A 116 -0.49 -15.26 5.77
CA TRP A 116 -1.16 -16.20 4.85
C TRP A 116 -1.78 -17.41 5.58
N ILE A 117 -1.14 -17.91 6.65
CA ILE A 117 -1.68 -19.03 7.46
C ILE A 117 -2.94 -18.57 8.19
N VAL A 118 -2.89 -17.35 8.75
CA VAL A 118 -4.02 -16.77 9.47
C VAL A 118 -5.21 -16.58 8.53
N VAL A 119 -4.97 -16.08 7.30
CA VAL A 119 -6.02 -15.93 6.29
C VAL A 119 -6.64 -17.27 5.91
N CYS A 120 -5.85 -18.31 5.67
CA CYS A 120 -6.37 -19.65 5.35
C CYS A 120 -7.22 -20.23 6.49
N LEU A 121 -6.76 -20.10 7.75
CA LEU A 121 -7.49 -20.59 8.91
C LEU A 121 -8.79 -19.82 9.17
N LEU A 122 -8.76 -18.49 9.04
CA LEU A 122 -9.96 -17.66 9.21
C LEU A 122 -10.98 -17.90 8.10
N ALA A 123 -10.54 -18.09 6.86
CA ALA A 123 -11.43 -18.43 5.74
C ALA A 123 -12.10 -19.80 5.93
N ALA A 124 -11.34 -20.80 6.38
CA ALA A 124 -11.87 -22.12 6.71
C ALA A 124 -12.84 -22.07 7.91
N GLY A 125 -12.51 -21.32 8.96
CA GLY A 125 -13.37 -21.13 10.13
C GLY A 125 -14.66 -20.39 9.80
N GLY A 126 -14.58 -19.33 8.99
CA GLY A 126 -15.73 -18.54 8.56
C GLY A 126 -16.70 -19.34 7.67
N THR A 127 -16.17 -20.13 6.72
CA THR A 127 -17.00 -21.01 5.88
C THR A 127 -17.70 -22.10 6.70
N ALA A 128 -17.00 -22.72 7.65
CA ALA A 128 -17.59 -23.74 8.53
C ALA A 128 -18.71 -23.17 9.42
N LEU A 129 -18.55 -21.95 9.94
CA LEU A 129 -19.58 -21.28 10.74
C LEU A 129 -20.76 -20.77 9.91
N ALA A 130 -20.54 -20.42 8.64
CA ALA A 130 -21.61 -20.01 7.73
C ALA A 130 -22.50 -21.20 7.27
N THR A 131 -21.99 -22.43 7.32
CA THR A 131 -22.73 -23.65 6.96
C THR A 131 -23.49 -24.31 8.11
N LEU A 132 -23.39 -23.78 9.33
CA LEU A 132 -23.95 -24.30 10.58
C LEU A 132 -25.12 -23.45 11.09
#